data_AF-A0A382KIA9-F1
#
_entry.id   AF-A0A382KIA9-F1
#
_cell.length_a   1.000
_cell.length_b   1.000
_cell.length_c   1.000
_cell.angle_alpha   90.00
_cell.angle_beta   90.00
_cell.angle_gamma   90.00
#
_symmetry.space_group_name_H-M   'P 1'
#
loop_
_entity.id
_entity.type
_entity.pdbx_description
1 polymer ?
#
loop_
_entity_poly.entity_id
_entity_poly.type
_entity_poly.pdbx_seq_one_letter_code
_entity_poly.pdbx_strand_id
1 'polypeptide(L)'
;MATYRILFWKEIPTQIKYNDDLNSTKSYMLSDFFQQAVDSIAMFDGSIKSDEYLNAWSWGEETETNFKPEEIVDIYNDNIPEKFLSKIKTLHENGNRNPIPGAIDSWFKN
;
A
#
# COMPACT_ATOMS: atom_id res chain seq x y z
N MET A 1 14.98 18.52 0.25
CA MET A 1 14.93 17.17 0.82
C MET A 1 13.90 16.41 0.02
N ALA A 2 14.20 15.17 -0.34
CA ALA A 2 13.25 14.37 -1.08
C ALA A 2 12.10 13.93 -0.17
N THR A 3 10.90 13.88 -0.74
CA THR A 3 9.72 13.37 -0.05
C THR A 3 9.09 12.28 -0.87
N TYR A 4 8.41 11.36 -0.19
CA TYR A 4 7.58 10.39 -0.87
C TYR A 4 6.27 10.18 -0.10
N ARG A 5 5.28 9.69 -0.81
CA ARG A 5 4.03 9.22 -0.24
C ARG A 5 3.56 8.00 -1.00
N ILE A 6 2.80 7.15 -0.34
CA ILE A 6 2.34 5.88 -0.92
C ILE A 6 0.84 5.98 -1.18
N LEU A 7 0.41 5.51 -2.36
CA LEU A 7 -0.99 5.28 -2.67
C LEU A 7 -1.38 3.92 -2.13
N PHE A 8 -2.50 3.88 -1.42
CA PHE A 8 -3.07 2.66 -0.88
C PHE A 8 -4.47 2.45 -1.44
N TRP A 9 -4.85 1.20 -1.60
CA TRP A 9 -6.26 0.81 -1.56
C TRP A 9 -6.56 0.28 -0.17
N LYS A 10 -7.39 1.00 0.60
CA LYS A 10 -7.56 0.76 2.04
C LYS A 10 -6.17 0.75 2.73
N GLU A 11 -5.74 -0.38 3.29
CA GLU A 11 -4.43 -0.56 3.91
C GLU A 11 -3.34 -1.12 2.97
N ILE A 12 -3.68 -1.54 1.75
CA ILE A 12 -2.76 -2.25 0.85
C ILE A 12 -1.97 -1.24 -0.01
N PRO A 13 -0.63 -1.18 0.08
CA PRO A 13 0.18 -0.24 -0.68
C PRO A 13 0.28 -0.68 -2.15
N THR A 14 0.21 0.25 -3.11
CA THR A 14 0.27 -0.09 -4.55
C THR A 14 1.28 0.72 -5.34
N GLN A 15 1.50 1.97 -4.96
CA GLN A 15 2.33 2.88 -5.75
C GLN A 15 3.01 3.91 -4.85
N ILE A 16 4.25 4.24 -5.14
CA ILE A 16 4.98 5.35 -4.51
C ILE A 16 4.94 6.55 -5.44
N LYS A 17 4.62 7.72 -4.88
CA LYS A 17 4.88 9.03 -5.50
C LYS A 17 6.08 9.64 -4.81
N TYR A 18 7.13 9.91 -5.56
CA TYR A 18 8.39 10.47 -5.09
C TYR A 18 8.58 11.87 -5.65
N ASN A 19 8.94 12.82 -4.79
CA ASN A 19 9.34 14.17 -5.14
C ASN A 19 10.81 14.34 -4.81
N ASP A 20 11.63 14.65 -5.80
CA ASP A 20 13.05 14.92 -5.58
C ASP A 20 13.31 16.36 -5.12
N ASP A 21 14.57 16.62 -4.78
CA ASP A 21 15.05 17.95 -4.36
C ASP A 21 14.91 19.04 -5.42
N LEU A 22 14.66 18.66 -6.68
CA LEU A 22 14.57 19.53 -7.84
C LEU A 22 13.11 19.77 -8.27
N ASN A 23 12.14 19.42 -7.42
CA ASN A 23 10.69 19.46 -7.70
C ASN A 23 10.27 18.56 -8.89
N SER A 24 11.05 17.53 -9.22
CA SER A 24 10.58 16.48 -10.12
C SER A 24 9.75 15.48 -9.34
N THR A 25 8.52 15.27 -9.79
CA THR A 25 7.62 14.26 -9.25
C THR A 25 7.56 13.07 -10.19
N LYS A 26 7.83 11.87 -9.67
CA LYS A 26 7.70 10.61 -10.40
C LYS A 26 6.91 9.57 -9.61
N SER A 27 6.28 8.66 -10.33
CA SER A 27 5.51 7.55 -9.74
C SER A 27 6.20 6.22 -10.03
N TYR A 28 6.23 5.36 -9.03
CA TYR A 28 6.86 4.05 -9.06
C TYR A 28 5.84 3.01 -8.59
N MET A 29 5.58 2.00 -9.41
CA MET A 29 4.66 0.93 -9.05
C MET A 29 5.36 -0.04 -8.10
N LEU A 30 4.64 -0.51 -7.10
CA LEU A 30 5.07 -1.68 -6.33
C LEU A 30 4.80 -2.95 -7.14
N SER A 31 5.20 -4.10 -6.59
CA SER A 31 4.96 -5.42 -7.19
C SER A 31 3.49 -5.62 -7.57
N ASP A 32 3.27 -6.26 -8.72
CA ASP A 32 1.93 -6.66 -9.19
C ASP A 32 1.17 -7.52 -8.17
N PHE A 33 1.90 -8.15 -7.23
CA PHE A 33 1.32 -8.82 -6.07
C PHE A 33 0.30 -7.96 -5.34
N PHE A 34 0.60 -6.67 -5.12
CA PHE A 34 -0.28 -5.79 -4.37
C PHE A 34 -1.59 -5.51 -5.10
N GLN A 35 -1.55 -5.36 -6.43
CA GLN A 35 -2.78 -5.20 -7.22
C GLN A 35 -3.64 -6.47 -7.17
N GLN A 36 -3.02 -7.65 -7.28
CA GLN A 36 -3.72 -8.93 -7.11
C GLN A 36 -4.30 -9.08 -5.69
N ALA A 37 -3.61 -8.55 -4.68
CA ALA A 37 -4.08 -8.55 -3.31
C ALA A 37 -5.30 -7.63 -3.12
N VAL A 38 -5.28 -6.44 -3.72
CA VAL A 38 -6.43 -5.53 -3.76
C VAL A 38 -7.65 -6.24 -4.34
N ASP A 39 -7.50 -6.87 -5.52
CA ASP A 39 -8.60 -7.58 -6.16
C ASP A 39 -9.12 -8.74 -5.29
N SER A 40 -8.22 -9.53 -4.70
CA SER A 40 -8.60 -10.66 -3.82
C SER A 40 -9.35 -10.22 -2.57
N ILE A 41 -8.91 -9.13 -1.93
CA ILE A 41 -9.55 -8.62 -0.72
C ILE A 41 -10.87 -7.93 -1.06
N ALA A 42 -10.94 -7.17 -2.15
CA ALA A 42 -12.18 -6.55 -2.63
C ALA A 42 -13.25 -7.59 -3.00
N MET A 43 -12.85 -8.72 -3.59
CA MET A 43 -13.77 -9.82 -3.84
C MET A 43 -14.23 -10.49 -2.56
N PHE A 44 -13.35 -10.57 -1.55
CA PHE A 44 -13.64 -11.21 -0.27
C PHE A 44 -14.56 -10.37 0.62
N ASP A 45 -14.31 -9.06 0.73
CA ASP A 45 -15.12 -8.15 1.57
C ASP A 45 -16.36 -7.60 0.85
N GLY A 46 -16.55 -7.95 -0.43
CA GLY A 46 -17.68 -7.55 -1.25
C GLY A 46 -17.53 -6.20 -1.93
N SER A 47 -16.46 -5.43 -1.68
CA SER A 47 -16.28 -4.10 -2.24
C SER A 47 -16.09 -4.11 -3.77
N ILE A 48 -15.66 -5.22 -4.39
CA ILE A 48 -15.27 -5.29 -5.83
C ILE A 48 -16.35 -4.82 -6.82
N LYS A 49 -17.64 -4.93 -6.47
CA LYS A 49 -18.76 -4.54 -7.34
C LYS A 49 -19.40 -3.20 -6.97
N SER A 50 -18.82 -2.50 -5.99
CA SER A 50 -19.40 -1.30 -5.40
C SER A 50 -18.50 -0.10 -5.61
N ASP A 51 -19.08 1.10 -5.42
CA ASP A 51 -18.31 2.34 -5.42
C ASP A 51 -17.25 2.37 -4.31
N GLU A 52 -17.36 1.52 -3.28
CA GLU A 52 -16.35 1.39 -2.23
C GLU A 52 -14.99 1.01 -2.80
N TYR A 53 -14.93 0.21 -3.88
CA TYR A 53 -13.66 -0.15 -4.51
C TYR A 53 -12.94 1.09 -5.06
N LEU A 54 -13.68 1.97 -5.74
CA LEU A 54 -13.13 3.19 -6.35
C LEU A 54 -12.87 4.28 -5.31
N ASN A 55 -13.67 4.33 -4.24
CA ASN A 55 -13.56 5.34 -3.18
C ASN A 55 -12.54 4.96 -2.09
N ALA A 56 -12.03 3.73 -2.09
CA ALA A 56 -11.06 3.25 -1.11
C ALA A 56 -9.61 3.68 -1.38
N TRP A 57 -9.34 4.29 -2.53
CA TRP A 57 -8.01 4.78 -2.87
C TRP A 57 -7.68 6.05 -2.08
N SER A 58 -6.57 6.03 -1.36
CA SER A 58 -6.11 7.19 -0.59
C SER A 58 -4.59 7.25 -0.50
N TRP A 59 -4.07 8.47 -0.47
CA TRP A 59 -2.66 8.71 -0.21
C TRP A 59 -2.38 8.61 1.28
N GLY A 60 -1.30 7.93 1.64
CA GLY A 60 -0.72 8.00 2.98
C GLY A 60 -0.05 9.35 3.24
N GLU A 61 0.52 9.46 4.44
CA GLU A 61 1.27 10.65 4.85
C GLU A 61 2.51 10.86 3.96
N GLU A 62 2.83 12.13 3.72
CA GLU A 62 4.07 12.50 3.04
C GLU A 62 5.23 12.42 4.02
N THR A 63 6.28 11.69 3.64
CA THR A 63 7.43 11.37 4.48
C THR A 63 8.71 11.87 3.82
N GLU A 64 9.53 12.59 4.58
CA GLU A 64 10.88 12.97 4.14
C GLU A 64 11.79 11.74 4.12
N THR A 65 12.64 11.64 3.10
CA THR A 65 13.52 10.48 2.91
C THR A 65 14.87 10.86 2.34
N ASN A 66 15.89 10.06 2.68
CA ASN A 66 17.20 10.07 2.03
C ASN A 66 17.38 8.86 1.08
N PHE A 67 16.40 7.95 1.03
CA PHE A 67 16.41 6.79 0.15
C PHE A 67 15.97 7.17 -1.24
N LYS A 68 16.55 6.51 -2.25
CA LYS A 68 16.06 6.56 -3.62
C LYS A 68 14.70 5.86 -3.73
N PRO A 69 13.86 6.24 -4.70
CA PRO A 69 12.56 5.59 -4.87
C PRO A 69 12.66 4.08 -5.08
N GLU A 70 13.71 3.59 -5.75
CA GLU A 70 13.94 2.15 -5.95
C GLU A 70 14.17 1.42 -4.63
N GLU A 71 14.93 2.00 -3.69
CA GLU A 71 15.17 1.40 -2.38
C GLU A 71 13.87 1.29 -1.56
N ILE A 72 12.97 2.28 -1.68
CA ILE A 72 11.66 2.26 -1.02
C ILE A 72 10.77 1.19 -1.65
N VAL A 73 10.77 1.05 -2.98
CA VAL A 73 10.06 -0.02 -3.69
C VAL A 73 10.55 -1.39 -3.21
N ASP A 74 11.86 -1.59 -3.13
CA ASP A 74 12.47 -2.85 -2.71
C ASP A 74 12.09 -3.21 -1.26
N ILE A 75 12.05 -2.23 -0.34
CA ILE A 75 11.58 -2.44 1.04
C ILE A 75 10.17 -3.08 1.06
N TYR A 76 9.23 -2.60 0.25
CA TYR A 76 7.88 -3.16 0.24
C TYR A 76 7.80 -4.50 -0.49
N ASN A 77 8.52 -4.63 -1.61
CA ASN A 77 8.46 -5.82 -2.46
C ASN A 77 9.18 -7.03 -1.85
N ASP A 78 10.32 -6.81 -1.20
CA ASP A 78 11.15 -7.88 -0.64
C ASP A 78 10.63 -8.35 0.74
N ASN A 79 9.87 -7.50 1.43
CA ASN A 79 9.35 -7.78 2.77
C ASN A 79 7.84 -8.07 2.78
N ILE A 80 7.30 -8.59 1.68
CA ILE A 80 5.91 -9.06 1.62
C ILE A 80 5.74 -10.24 2.61
N PRO A 81 4.84 -10.15 3.60
CA PRO A 81 4.60 -11.26 4.53
C PRO A 81 4.07 -12.51 3.82
N GLU A 82 4.61 -13.70 4.12
CA GLU A 82 4.19 -14.98 3.51
C GLU A 82 2.67 -15.24 3.55
N LYS A 83 1.98 -14.75 4.59
CA LYS A 83 0.54 -14.93 4.80
C LYS A 83 -0.25 -13.63 4.63
N PHE A 84 0.21 -12.71 3.79
CA PHE A 84 -0.37 -11.37 3.62
C PHE A 84 -1.90 -11.39 3.48
N LEU A 85 -2.43 -12.12 2.48
CA LEU A 85 -3.87 -12.19 2.23
C LEU A 85 -4.63 -12.82 3.40
N SER A 86 -4.12 -13.94 3.93
CA SER A 86 -4.76 -14.63 5.05
C SER A 86 -4.83 -13.74 6.30
N LYS A 87 -3.76 -12.97 6.59
CA LYS A 87 -3.75 -12.02 7.70
C LYS A 87 -4.86 -10.97 7.55
N ILE A 88 -4.99 -10.35 6.37
CA ILE A 88 -6.04 -9.34 6.13
C ILE A 88 -7.44 -9.98 6.24
N LYS A 89 -7.65 -11.16 5.65
CA LYS A 89 -8.94 -11.87 5.73
C LYS A 89 -9.33 -12.20 7.17
N THR A 90 -8.38 -12.73 7.96
CA THR A 90 -8.61 -13.00 9.39
C THR A 90 -8.91 -11.73 10.18
N LEU A 91 -8.24 -10.61 9.90
CA LEU A 91 -8.56 -9.33 10.53
C LEU A 91 -9.98 -8.88 10.17
N HIS A 92 -10.41 -9.05 8.93
CA HIS A 92 -11.76 -8.71 8.48
C HIS A 92 -12.82 -9.58 9.17
N GLU A 93 -12.65 -10.89 9.18
CA GLU A 93 -13.57 -11.85 9.82
C GLU A 93 -13.73 -11.58 11.32
N ASN A 94 -12.64 -11.19 11.99
CA ASN A 94 -12.65 -10.87 13.42
C ASN A 94 -13.08 -9.43 13.72
N GLY A 95 -13.44 -8.62 12.71
CA GLY A 95 -13.82 -7.21 12.88
C GLY A 95 -12.69 -6.27 13.31
N ASN A 96 -11.43 -6.72 13.23
CA ASN A 96 -10.23 -5.99 13.67
C ASN A 96 -9.43 -5.37 12.50
N ARG A 97 -9.97 -5.41 11.29
CA ARG A 97 -9.34 -4.79 10.11
C ARG A 97 -9.32 -3.27 10.26
N ASN A 98 -8.17 -2.67 10.05
CA ASN A 98 -8.00 -1.22 9.98
C ASN A 98 -7.73 -0.80 8.52
N PRO A 99 -8.75 -0.38 7.75
CA PRO A 99 -8.63 -0.13 6.31
C PRO A 99 -8.09 1.27 5.96
N ILE A 100 -7.26 1.86 6.82
CA ILE A 100 -6.67 3.18 6.57
C ILE A 100 -5.27 3.04 5.94
N PRO A 101 -4.84 4.02 5.12
CA PRO A 101 -3.49 4.06 4.58
C PRO A 101 -2.42 3.89 5.66
N GLY A 102 -1.41 3.07 5.39
CA GLY A 102 -0.27 2.83 6.29
C GLY A 102 -0.56 1.96 7.53
N ALA A 103 -1.79 1.49 7.74
CA ALA A 103 -2.15 0.68 8.92
C ALA A 103 -1.31 -0.61 9.07
N ILE A 104 -0.79 -1.12 7.96
CA ILE A 104 0.02 -2.34 7.91
C ILE A 104 1.48 -2.08 7.50
N ASP A 105 1.95 -0.82 7.49
CA ASP A 105 3.35 -0.50 7.11
C ASP A 105 4.37 -1.23 7.99
N SER A 106 4.02 -1.49 9.25
CA SER A 106 4.85 -2.27 10.17
C SER A 106 5.10 -3.71 9.70
N TRP A 107 4.31 -4.25 8.77
CA TRP A 107 4.49 -5.61 8.26
C TRP A 107 5.65 -5.75 7.29
N PHE A 108 6.11 -4.65 6.70
CA PHE A 108 7.20 -4.60 5.72
C PHE A 108 8.53 -4.17 6.35
N LYS A 109 8.55 -3.96 7.68
CA LYS A 109 9.77 -3.68 8.44
C LYS A 109 10.37 -4.99 8.94
N ASN A 110 11.64 -5.23 8.60
CA ASN A 110 12.44 -6.31 9.20
C ASN A 110 12.80 -6.03 10.65
#